data_AF-A0ABD5UC09-F1
#
_entry.id   AF-A0ABD5UC09-F1
#
_cell.length_a   1.000
_cell.length_b   1.000
_cell.length_c   1.000
_cell.angle_alpha   90.00
_cell.angle_beta   90.00
_cell.angle_gamma   90.00
#
_symmetry.space_group_name_H-M   'P 1'
#
loop_
_entity.id
_entity.type
_entity.pdbx_description
1 polymer ?
#
loop_
_entity_poly.entity_id
_entity_poly.type
_entity_poly.pdbx_seq_one_letter_code
_entity_poly.pdbx_strand_id
1 'polypeptide(L)'
;MLVSLIALGTVFYVVPDVEDYARNASIFPQYTGAFVIIGSLLLLFGKYLPGPLQKFVTEEVSITSGDTTKEFAPSAEEEDDVEEDDDEPRETIGTDLGYHINDTVVMMVFSTLYLVVGYAAGMLYVTPLFIIAYTQWFKVRWVVSIFLAVLATVIIYLFVEYLLIPFDQGQYIFTSGLI
;
A
#
# COMPACT_ATOMS: atom_id res chain seq x y z
N MET A 1 10.57 3.08 -20.09
CA MET A 1 10.00 2.60 -18.81
C MET A 1 10.66 1.31 -18.30
N LEU A 2 10.60 0.16 -18.97
CA LEU A 2 11.26 -1.06 -18.44
C LEU A 2 12.78 -0.94 -18.29
N VAL A 3 13.46 -0.34 -19.27
CA VAL A 3 14.91 -0.11 -19.20
C VAL A 3 15.28 0.83 -18.04
N SER A 4 14.43 1.83 -17.75
CA SER A 4 14.64 2.73 -16.62
C SER A 4 14.41 2.04 -15.28
N LEU A 5 13.44 1.12 -15.19
CA LEU A 5 13.22 0.30 -13.99
C LEU A 5 14.39 -0.66 -13.74
N ILE A 6 14.94 -1.29 -14.79
CA ILE A 6 16.12 -2.15 -14.67
C ILE A 6 17.33 -1.33 -14.21
N ALA A 7 17.56 -0.15 -14.80
CA ALA A 7 18.63 0.75 -14.39
C ALA A 7 18.48 1.16 -12.92
N LEU A 8 17.27 1.57 -12.51
CA LEU A 8 16.97 1.96 -11.13
C LEU A 8 17.21 0.79 -10.17
N GLY A 9 16.68 -0.39 -10.46
CA GLY A 9 16.89 -1.58 -9.62
C GLY A 9 18.37 -1.97 -9.52
N THR A 10 19.15 -1.77 -10.58
CA THR A 10 20.60 -2.02 -10.57
C THR A 10 21.33 -1.03 -9.66
N VAL A 11 20.94 0.25 -9.67
CA VAL A 11 21.46 1.26 -8.76
C VAL A 11 21.18 0.85 -7.31
N PHE A 12 19.94 0.51 -6.98
CA PHE A 12 19.54 0.08 -5.65
C PHE A 12 20.25 -1.20 -5.17
N TYR A 13 20.61 -2.09 -6.09
CA TYR A 13 21.37 -3.30 -5.76
C TYR A 13 22.86 -3.02 -5.51
N VAL A 14 23.48 -2.20 -6.36
CA VAL A 14 24.94 -2.05 -6.39
C VAL A 14 25.44 -0.93 -5.46
N VAL A 15 24.72 0.20 -5.36
CA VAL A 15 25.16 1.35 -4.57
C VAL A 15 25.44 1.01 -3.10
N PRO A 16 24.61 0.21 -2.39
CA PRO A 16 24.88 -0.12 -0.99
C PRO A 16 26.20 -0.87 -0.77
N ASP A 17 26.64 -1.68 -1.74
CA ASP A 17 27.95 -2.36 -1.67
C ASP A 17 29.09 -1.41 -2.05
N VAL A 18 28.87 -0.50 -2.99
CA VAL A 18 29.88 0.48 -3.44
C VAL A 18 30.16 1.54 -2.37
N GLU A 19 29.11 2.00 -1.68
CA GLU A 19 29.21 2.99 -0.60
C GLU A 19 29.42 2.36 0.79
N ASP A 20 29.66 1.04 0.83
CA ASP A 20 30.00 0.27 2.04
C ASP A 20 29.00 0.48 3.18
N TYR A 21 27.71 0.36 2.84
CA TYR A 21 26.63 0.48 3.82
C TYR A 21 26.76 -0.60 4.89
N ALA A 22 26.33 -0.27 6.11
CA ALA A 22 26.20 -1.27 7.17
C ALA A 22 25.33 -2.44 6.67
N ARG A 23 25.72 -3.68 7.00
CA ARG A 23 25.10 -4.91 6.48
C ARG A 23 23.57 -4.92 6.61
N ASN A 24 23.04 -4.35 7.69
CA ASN A 24 21.62 -4.30 7.95
C ASN A 24 20.89 -3.25 7.10
N ALA A 25 21.59 -2.17 6.72
CA ALA A 25 21.05 -1.09 5.89
C ALA A 25 21.17 -1.37 4.39
N SER A 26 22.08 -2.24 3.96
CA SER A 26 22.24 -2.63 2.54
C SER A 26 21.15 -3.60 2.06
N ILE A 27 20.62 -4.41 2.98
CA ILE A 27 19.64 -5.46 2.72
C ILE A 27 18.37 -4.91 2.05
N PHE A 28 17.77 -3.86 2.60
CA PHE A 28 16.53 -3.30 2.07
C PHE A 28 16.64 -2.80 0.62
N PRO A 29 17.57 -1.88 0.28
CA PRO A 29 17.73 -1.41 -1.09
C PRO A 29 18.14 -2.54 -2.04
N GLN A 30 18.96 -3.51 -1.59
CA GLN A 30 19.36 -4.64 -2.42
C GLN A 30 18.20 -5.57 -2.76
N TYR A 31 17.37 -5.95 -1.79
CA TYR A 31 16.21 -6.79 -2.07
C TYR A 31 15.19 -6.07 -2.94
N THR A 32 14.90 -4.79 -2.66
CA THR A 32 14.01 -3.98 -3.51
C THR A 32 14.52 -3.88 -4.94
N GLY A 33 15.82 -3.58 -5.12
CA GLY A 33 16.46 -3.55 -6.43
C GLY A 33 16.39 -4.89 -7.15
N ALA A 34 16.63 -6.00 -6.45
CA ALA A 34 16.51 -7.35 -7.00
C ALA A 34 15.08 -7.66 -7.46
N PHE A 35 14.06 -7.33 -6.66
CA PHE A 35 12.65 -7.53 -7.04
C PHE A 35 12.27 -6.70 -8.27
N VAL A 36 12.69 -5.44 -8.34
CA VAL A 36 12.43 -4.57 -9.50
C VAL A 36 13.11 -5.10 -10.76
N ILE A 37 14.36 -5.57 -10.66
CA ILE A 37 15.08 -6.18 -11.79
C ILE A 37 14.35 -7.44 -12.25
N ILE A 38 13.99 -8.35 -11.33
CA ILE A 38 13.30 -9.59 -11.65
C ILE A 38 11.94 -9.29 -12.30
N GLY A 39 11.13 -8.42 -11.71
CA GLY A 39 9.82 -8.03 -12.26
C GLY A 39 9.94 -7.39 -13.65
N SER A 40 10.93 -6.51 -13.83
CA SER A 40 11.19 -5.89 -15.13
C SER A 40 11.65 -6.90 -16.18
N LEU A 41 12.43 -7.92 -15.80
CA LEU A 41 12.81 -9.01 -16.69
C LEU A 41 11.60 -9.89 -17.03
N LEU A 42 10.74 -10.22 -16.06
CA LEU A 42 9.50 -10.96 -16.33
C LEU A 42 8.60 -10.23 -17.33
N LEU A 43 8.44 -8.91 -17.18
CA LEU A 43 7.70 -8.09 -18.13
C LEU A 43 8.37 -8.04 -19.51
N LEU A 44 9.70 -7.93 -19.56
CA LEU A 44 10.47 -7.93 -20.80
C LEU A 44 10.33 -9.26 -21.55
N PHE A 45 10.33 -10.38 -20.83
CA PHE A 45 10.14 -11.71 -21.39
C PHE A 45 8.67 -12.14 -21.46
N GLY A 46 7.71 -11.29 -21.08
CA GLY A 46 6.28 -11.63 -20.93
C GLY A 46 5.68 -12.47 -22.05
N LYS A 47 6.11 -12.23 -23.30
CA LYS A 47 5.66 -12.95 -24.51
C LYS A 47 6.15 -14.40 -24.62
N TYR A 48 7.12 -14.80 -23.81
CA TYR A 48 7.76 -16.13 -23.80
C TYR A 48 7.47 -16.92 -22.52
N LEU A 49 6.72 -16.37 -21.56
CA LEU A 49 6.39 -17.06 -20.32
C LEU A 49 5.24 -18.07 -20.53
N PRO A 50 5.26 -19.23 -19.84
CA PRO A 50 4.16 -20.18 -19.88
C PRO A 50 2.87 -19.57 -19.31
N GLY A 51 1.73 -19.97 -19.88
CA GLY A 51 0.40 -19.36 -19.67
C GLY A 51 0.07 -18.78 -18.29
N PRO A 52 0.27 -19.49 -17.16
CA PRO A 52 -0.07 -18.94 -15.84
C PRO A 52 0.75 -17.70 -15.46
N LEU A 53 2.03 -17.64 -15.84
CA LEU A 53 2.90 -16.50 -15.53
C LEU A 53 2.67 -15.33 -16.49
N GLN A 54 2.36 -15.62 -17.75
CA GLN A 54 2.00 -14.59 -18.73
C GLN A 54 0.72 -13.86 -18.32
N LYS A 55 -0.28 -14.61 -17.84
CA LYS A 55 -1.54 -14.04 -17.37
C LYS A 55 -1.29 -13.09 -16.18
N PHE A 56 -0.59 -13.55 -15.15
CA PHE A 56 -0.29 -12.75 -13.95
C PHE A 56 0.47 -11.44 -14.24
N VAL A 57 1.41 -11.49 -15.18
CA VAL A 57 2.28 -10.34 -15.50
C VAL A 57 1.63 -9.34 -16.46
N THR A 58 0.69 -9.81 -17.29
CA THR A 58 0.00 -8.98 -18.30
C THR A 58 -1.44 -8.62 -17.85
N GLU A 59 -1.83 -9.03 -16.65
CA GLU A 59 -3.12 -8.66 -16.07
C GLU A 59 -3.09 -7.17 -15.75
N GLU A 60 -3.86 -6.41 -16.53
CA GLU A 60 -4.14 -5.01 -16.22
C GLU A 60 -5.02 -5.00 -14.97
N VAL A 61 -4.40 -4.68 -13.83
CA VAL A 61 -5.13 -4.50 -12.58
C VAL A 61 -5.87 -3.16 -12.68
N SER A 62 -7.08 -3.21 -13.23
CA SER A 62 -8.05 -2.13 -13.08
C SER A 62 -8.50 -2.10 -11.62
N ILE A 63 -7.98 -1.13 -10.88
CA ILE A 63 -8.27 -0.91 -9.45
C ILE A 63 -9.76 -0.54 -9.21
N THR A 64 -10.48 -0.16 -10.27
CA THR A 64 -11.87 0.33 -10.20
C THR A 64 -12.91 -0.70 -10.62
N SER A 65 -12.52 -1.78 -11.31
CA SER A 65 -13.47 -2.80 -11.76
C SER A 65 -13.79 -3.76 -10.61
N GLY A 66 -14.99 -3.60 -10.05
CA GLY A 66 -15.51 -4.47 -9.00
C GLY A 66 -15.62 -5.92 -9.47
N ASP A 67 -14.63 -6.74 -9.15
CA ASP A 67 -14.84 -8.16 -8.90
C ASP A 67 -14.16 -8.54 -7.58
N THR A 68 -14.99 -8.96 -6.64
CA THR A 68 -14.56 -9.26 -5.29
C THR A 68 -13.78 -10.57 -5.31
N THR A 69 -12.56 -10.55 -4.75
CA THR A 69 -11.67 -11.68 -4.42
C THR A 69 -10.52 -11.88 -5.39
N LYS A 70 -9.45 -11.09 -5.23
CA LYS A 70 -8.08 -11.57 -4.94
C LYS A 70 -7.09 -10.40 -4.89
N GLU A 71 -6.14 -10.56 -3.97
CA GLU A 71 -4.75 -10.13 -4.09
C GLU A 71 -4.30 -8.81 -3.43
N PHE A 72 -3.05 -8.91 -2.99
CA PHE A 72 -2.22 -8.02 -2.20
C PHE A 72 -2.26 -6.54 -2.62
N ALA A 73 -2.53 -5.66 -1.66
CA ALA A 73 -1.99 -4.30 -1.66
C ALA A 73 -0.67 -4.33 -0.86
N PRO A 74 0.43 -3.81 -1.43
CA PRO A 74 0.74 -2.41 -1.16
C PRO A 74 1.33 -1.67 -2.37
N SER A 75 0.89 -0.43 -2.56
CA SER A 75 1.71 0.69 -3.03
C SER A 75 0.88 1.97 -2.88
N ALA A 76 1.14 2.72 -1.81
CA ALA A 76 0.77 4.11 -1.72
C ALA A 76 1.91 4.91 -2.37
N GLU A 77 1.63 5.55 -3.51
CA GLU A 77 2.24 6.80 -3.99
C GLU A 77 1.63 7.14 -5.37
N GLU A 78 0.75 8.15 -5.34
CA GLU A 78 0.40 9.17 -6.36
C GLU A 78 0.16 8.78 -7.84
N GLU A 79 -1.07 9.01 -8.32
CA GLU A 79 -1.37 10.08 -9.29
C GLU A 79 -2.91 10.28 -9.38
N ASP A 80 -3.33 11.55 -9.25
CA ASP A 80 -4.69 12.04 -9.49
C ASP A 80 -5.08 11.77 -10.96
N ASP A 81 -6.15 11.01 -11.19
CA ASP A 81 -7.02 11.23 -12.33
C ASP A 81 -8.47 11.00 -11.89
N VAL A 82 -9.21 12.11 -11.82
CA VAL A 82 -10.65 12.14 -11.55
C VAL A 82 -11.35 11.81 -12.87
N GLU A 83 -11.66 10.54 -13.09
CA GLU A 83 -12.69 10.14 -14.05
C GLU A 83 -13.91 9.61 -13.28
N GLU A 84 -14.96 10.44 -13.27
CA GLU A 84 -16.33 10.04 -12.95
C GLU A 84 -16.84 9.12 -14.06
N ASP A 85 -17.02 7.82 -13.79
CA ASP A 85 -18.21 7.05 -14.18
C ASP A 85 -18.12 5.59 -13.69
N ASP A 86 -18.99 5.22 -12.74
CA ASP A 86 -19.79 4.00 -12.85
C ASP A 86 -20.92 4.05 -11.82
N ASP A 87 -22.14 4.16 -12.35
CA ASP A 87 -23.39 4.55 -11.71
C ASP A 87 -24.12 3.34 -11.09
N GLU A 88 -23.42 2.53 -10.28
CA GLU A 88 -24.08 1.57 -9.37
C GLU A 88 -23.70 1.87 -7.91
N PRO A 89 -24.66 2.27 -7.05
CA PRO A 89 -24.36 2.61 -5.67
C PRO A 89 -23.91 1.36 -4.91
N ARG A 90 -22.65 1.34 -4.47
CA ARG A 90 -22.15 0.30 -3.57
C ARG A 90 -22.99 0.26 -2.28
N GLU A 91 -23.20 -0.95 -1.76
CA GLU A 91 -23.86 -1.11 -0.46
C GLU A 91 -22.94 -0.60 0.66
N THR A 92 -23.23 0.60 1.16
CA THR A 92 -22.54 1.20 2.30
C THR A 92 -23.51 1.38 3.47
N ILE A 93 -22.97 1.67 4.65
CA ILE A 93 -23.79 2.08 5.80
C ILE A 93 -24.62 3.34 5.47
N GLY A 94 -24.09 4.26 4.64
CA GLY A 94 -24.81 5.45 4.19
C GLY A 94 -26.03 5.13 3.33
N THR A 95 -25.91 4.14 2.44
CA THR A 95 -26.99 3.66 1.59
C THR A 95 -28.15 3.08 2.42
N ASP A 96 -27.85 2.37 3.51
CA ASP A 96 -28.87 1.83 4.44
C ASP A 96 -29.66 2.94 5.17
N LEU A 97 -29.05 4.11 5.37
CA LEU A 97 -29.65 5.29 6.00
C LEU A 97 -30.39 6.20 4.99
N GLY A 98 -30.44 5.82 3.71
CA GLY A 98 -31.10 6.58 2.65
C GLY A 98 -30.27 7.76 2.10
N TYR A 99 -28.97 7.80 2.41
CA TYR A 99 -28.05 8.82 1.89
C TYR A 99 -27.11 8.21 0.85
N HIS A 100 -27.21 8.69 -0.39
CA HIS A 100 -26.23 8.40 -1.43
C HIS A 100 -25.08 9.39 -1.31
N ILE A 101 -24.01 8.97 -0.64
CA ILE A 101 -22.77 9.74 -0.53
C ILE A 101 -21.82 9.19 -1.59
N ASN A 102 -21.20 10.08 -2.38
CA ASN A 102 -20.21 9.69 -3.37
C ASN A 102 -19.00 9.01 -2.69
N ASP A 103 -18.65 7.81 -3.15
CA ASP A 103 -17.53 7.01 -2.63
C ASP A 103 -16.21 7.79 -2.60
N THR A 104 -15.97 8.66 -3.58
CA THR A 104 -14.80 9.54 -3.67
C THR A 104 -14.76 10.52 -2.50
N VAL A 105 -15.90 11.08 -2.12
CA VAL A 105 -16.00 12.01 -0.98
C VAL A 105 -15.72 11.27 0.33
N VAL A 106 -16.28 10.07 0.49
CA VAL A 106 -16.01 9.24 1.67
C VAL A 106 -14.52 8.93 1.75
N MET A 107 -13.91 8.46 0.66
CA MET A 107 -12.48 8.18 0.59
C MET A 107 -11.66 9.42 0.96
N MET A 108 -11.94 10.58 0.35
CA MET A 108 -11.23 11.83 0.64
C MET A 108 -11.30 12.21 2.12
N VAL A 109 -12.49 12.11 2.74
CA VAL A 109 -12.68 12.43 4.16
C VAL A 109 -11.91 11.44 5.05
N PHE A 110 -12.04 10.15 4.77
CA PHE A 110 -11.36 9.09 5.53
C PHE A 110 -9.84 9.21 5.42
N SER A 111 -9.31 9.43 4.22
CA SER A 111 -7.87 9.65 3.98
C SER A 111 -7.35 10.90 4.69
N THR A 112 -8.09 12.00 4.62
CA THR A 112 -7.73 13.23 5.33
C THR A 112 -7.70 13.00 6.84
N LEU A 113 -8.71 12.32 7.38
CA LEU A 113 -8.78 11.99 8.80
C LEU A 113 -7.63 11.06 9.21
N TYR A 114 -7.30 10.06 8.39
CA TYR A 114 -6.18 9.16 8.61
C TYR A 114 -4.86 9.92 8.69
N LEU A 115 -4.60 10.84 7.75
CA LEU A 115 -3.37 11.64 7.76
C LEU A 115 -3.27 12.52 9.01
N VAL A 116 -4.35 13.22 9.37
CA VAL A 116 -4.35 14.12 10.53
C VAL A 116 -4.19 13.34 11.84
N VAL A 117 -4.95 12.27 12.02
CA VAL A 117 -4.91 11.46 13.25
C VAL A 117 -3.62 10.65 13.32
N GLY A 118 -3.19 10.08 12.19
CA GLY A 118 -1.92 9.35 12.05
C GLY A 118 -0.71 10.22 12.37
N TYR A 119 -0.71 11.47 11.91
CA TYR A 119 0.32 12.45 12.28
C TYR A 119 0.30 12.79 13.78
N ALA A 120 -0.88 12.92 14.38
CA ALA A 120 -1.01 13.27 15.79
C ALA A 120 -0.65 12.13 16.77
N ALA A 121 -0.99 10.89 16.41
CA ALA A 121 -0.96 9.72 17.29
C ALA A 121 0.00 8.60 16.83
N GLY A 122 0.63 8.73 15.66
CA GLY A 122 1.49 7.70 15.08
C GLY A 122 0.73 6.79 14.12
N MET A 123 1.29 6.63 12.92
CA MET A 123 0.70 5.84 11.83
C MET A 123 0.56 4.36 12.19
N LEU A 124 1.46 3.82 13.03
CA LEU A 124 1.41 2.42 13.48
C LEU A 124 0.09 2.06 14.16
N TYR A 125 -0.42 2.94 15.02
CA TYR A 125 -1.65 2.69 15.79
C TYR A 125 -2.91 3.07 15.02
N VAL A 126 -2.83 4.12 14.20
CA VAL A 126 -3.99 4.65 13.48
C VAL A 126 -4.34 3.78 12.26
N THR A 127 -3.35 3.15 11.62
CA THR A 127 -3.58 2.31 10.43
C THR A 127 -4.52 1.12 10.68
N PRO A 128 -4.34 0.25 11.68
CA PRO A 128 -5.28 -0.84 11.91
C PRO A 128 -6.68 -0.34 12.26
N LEU A 129 -6.79 0.77 13.01
CA LEU A 129 -8.08 1.38 13.34
C LEU A 129 -8.77 1.92 12.09
N PHE A 130 -8.02 2.59 11.22
CA PHE A 130 -8.49 3.13 9.94
C PHE A 130 -8.99 2.01 9.03
N ILE A 131 -8.22 0.94 8.87
CA ILE A 131 -8.61 -0.22 8.06
C ILE A 131 -9.93 -0.78 8.57
N ILE A 132 -10.07 -0.99 9.88
CA ILE A 132 -11.30 -1.51 10.47
C ILE A 132 -12.48 -0.56 10.22
N ALA A 133 -12.31 0.74 10.50
CA ALA A 133 -13.37 1.72 10.32
C ALA A 133 -13.82 1.84 8.85
N TYR A 134 -12.85 1.93 7.93
CA TYR A 134 -13.10 2.05 6.50
C TYR A 134 -13.75 0.80 5.93
N THR A 135 -13.22 -0.39 6.24
CA THR A 135 -13.78 -1.65 5.76
C THR A 135 -15.18 -1.93 6.33
N GLN A 136 -15.49 -1.47 7.54
CA GLN A 136 -16.84 -1.53 8.09
C GLN A 136 -17.82 -0.61 7.35
N TRP A 137 -17.39 0.58 6.92
CA TRP A 137 -18.23 1.49 6.13
C TRP A 137 -18.73 0.84 4.83
N PHE A 138 -17.85 0.07 4.17
CA PHE A 138 -18.14 -0.68 2.94
C PHE A 138 -18.61 -2.13 3.18
N LYS A 139 -19.06 -2.46 4.40
CA LYS A 139 -19.62 -3.79 4.75
C LYS A 139 -18.73 -4.98 4.39
N VAL A 140 -17.40 -4.80 4.40
CA VAL A 140 -16.46 -5.89 4.14
C VAL A 140 -16.52 -6.93 5.26
N ARG A 141 -16.39 -8.21 4.91
CA ARG A 141 -16.39 -9.33 5.87
C ARG A 141 -15.39 -9.08 7.01
N TRP A 142 -15.85 -9.19 8.25
CA TRP A 142 -15.06 -8.87 9.45
C TRP A 142 -13.73 -9.64 9.54
N VAL A 143 -13.70 -10.88 9.06
CA VAL A 143 -12.47 -11.69 8.98
C VAL A 143 -11.40 -11.06 8.08
N VAL A 144 -11.84 -10.52 6.93
CA VAL A 144 -10.95 -9.85 5.97
C VAL A 144 -10.43 -8.54 6.56
N SER A 145 -11.31 -7.77 7.21
CA SER A 145 -10.94 -6.53 7.92
C SER A 145 -9.85 -6.77 8.98
N ILE A 146 -10.02 -7.76 9.84
CA ILE A 146 -9.02 -8.11 10.87
C ILE A 146 -7.72 -8.57 10.23
N PHE A 147 -7.79 -9.43 9.21
CA PHE A 147 -6.60 -9.92 8.52
C PHE A 147 -5.80 -8.76 7.90
N LEU A 148 -6.46 -7.83 7.19
CA LEU A 148 -5.80 -6.65 6.62
C LEU A 148 -5.21 -5.76 7.72
N ALA A 149 -5.93 -5.53 8.80
CA ALA A 149 -5.44 -4.69 9.91
C ALA A 149 -4.18 -5.29 10.56
N VAL A 150 -4.18 -6.61 10.80
CA VAL A 150 -2.99 -7.31 11.34
C VAL A 150 -1.84 -7.26 10.33
N LEU A 151 -2.10 -7.56 9.06
CA LEU A 151 -1.08 -7.56 8.02
C LEU A 151 -0.43 -6.18 7.86
N ALA A 152 -1.23 -5.12 7.77
CA ALA A 152 -0.74 -3.75 7.68
C ALA A 152 0.07 -3.35 8.92
N THR A 153 -0.39 -3.74 10.11
CA THR A 153 0.35 -3.48 11.36
C THR A 153 1.70 -4.18 11.36
N VAL A 154 1.77 -5.44 10.91
CA VAL A 154 3.04 -6.18 10.79
C VAL A 154 3.97 -5.48 9.82
N ILE A 155 3.47 -5.05 8.66
CA ILE A 155 4.28 -4.33 7.67
C ILE A 155 4.84 -3.03 8.26
N ILE A 156 4.00 -2.18 8.86
CA ILE A 156 4.46 -0.91 9.45
C ILE A 156 5.43 -1.17 10.61
N TYR A 157 5.19 -2.18 11.43
CA TYR A 157 6.10 -2.58 12.49
C TYR A 157 7.48 -2.97 11.95
N LEU A 158 7.54 -3.69 10.82
CA LEU A 158 8.81 -3.99 10.15
C LEU A 158 9.50 -2.71 9.65
N PHE A 159 8.76 -1.70 9.19
CA PHE A 159 9.34 -0.39 8.84
C PHE A 159 9.93 0.33 10.05
N VAL A 160 9.26 0.28 11.20
CA VAL A 160 9.80 0.85 12.46
C VAL A 160 11.08 0.14 12.87
N GLU A 161 11.08 -1.19 12.88
CA GLU A 161 12.21 -1.98 13.38
C GLU A 161 13.42 -1.96 12.42
N TYR A 162 13.19 -2.17 11.12
CA TYR A 162 14.27 -2.38 10.15
C TYR A 162 14.68 -1.10 9.41
N LEU A 163 13.75 -0.19 9.15
CA LEU A 163 14.04 1.07 8.46
C LEU A 163 14.18 2.24 9.43
N LEU A 164 13.97 2.01 10.74
CA LEU A 164 14.08 3.02 11.80
C LEU A 164 13.22 4.26 11.51
N ILE A 165 12.12 4.08 10.77
CA ILE A 165 11.18 5.15 10.48
C ILE A 165 10.24 5.28 11.68
N PRO A 166 10.10 6.48 12.30
CA PRO A 166 9.35 6.66 13.55
C PRO A 166 7.83 6.69 13.32
N PHE A 167 7.27 5.65 12.69
CA PHE A 167 5.83 5.53 12.46
C PHE A 167 5.02 5.20 13.72
N ASP A 168 5.68 4.78 14.79
CA ASP A 168 5.12 4.57 16.14
C ASP A 168 4.90 5.90 16.89
N GLN A 169 5.44 7.01 16.38
CA GLN A 169 5.44 8.29 17.07
C GLN A 169 4.44 9.26 16.44
N GLY A 170 3.70 9.94 17.31
CA GLY A 170 2.77 10.99 16.94
C GLY A 170 3.20 12.32 17.54
N GLN A 171 2.91 13.43 16.86
CA GLN A 171 3.32 14.76 17.31
C GLN A 171 2.74 15.16 18.68
N TYR A 172 1.61 14.57 19.10
CA TYR A 172 0.88 15.00 20.30
C TYR A 172 0.71 13.92 21.37
N ILE A 173 0.56 12.65 21.00
CA ILE A 173 0.21 11.58 21.95
C ILE A 173 1.41 10.65 22.23
N PHE A 174 2.33 10.50 21.27
CA PHE A 174 3.50 9.61 21.36
C PHE A 174 4.76 10.34 20.86
N THR A 175 5.08 11.47 21.48
CA THR A 175 6.30 12.23 21.16
C THR A 175 7.52 11.50 21.68
N SER A 176 8.52 11.24 20.82
CA SER A 176 9.88 10.93 21.29
C SER A 176 10.40 12.10 22.12
N GLY A 177 10.44 11.95 23.44
CA GLY A 177 11.03 12.96 24.31
C GLY A 177 10.53 12.98 25.76
N LEU A 178 10.67 11.87 26.48
CA LEU A 178 11.16 11.91 27.87
C LEU A 178 11.64 10.50 28.28
N ILE A 179 12.88 10.24 27.87
CA ILE A 179 13.96 9.38 28.41
C ILE A 179 14.64 8.64 27.25
#